data_AF-A0A522XXJ2-F1
#
_entry.id   AF-A0A522XXJ2-F1
#
_cell.length_a   1.000
_cell.length_b   1.000
_cell.length_c   1.000
_cell.angle_alpha   90.00
_cell.angle_beta   90.00
_cell.angle_gamma   90.00
#
_symmetry.space_group_name_H-M   'P 1'
#
loop_
_entity.id
_entity.type
_entity.pdbx_description
1 polymer ?
#
loop_
_entity_poly.entity_id
_entity_poly.type
_entity_poly.pdbx_seq_one_letter_code
_entity_poly.pdbx_strand_id
1 'polypeptide(L)'
;MSIYAQITEKKSTLFSVVIFAVIGILIAPIILPNLFHGAHTLHIMLQVGGVIAAVFLTVVSSIAYIKLRTKRLMLTFIAFSFFIAAETISLIDVTWPFTFYLGQISLPEIEHMLIIGMLGIFTLAIFRND
;
A
#
# COMPACT_ATOMS: atom_id res chain seq x y z
N MET A 1 19.26 -11.95 -21.83
CA MET A 1 18.82 -11.53 -20.47
C MET A 1 17.30 -11.60 -20.45
N SER A 2 16.69 -12.22 -19.44
CA SER A 2 15.22 -12.35 -19.35
C SER A 2 14.54 -10.98 -19.18
N ILE A 3 13.40 -10.74 -19.84
CA ILE A 3 12.61 -9.50 -19.75
C ILE A 3 12.32 -9.12 -18.28
N TYR A 4 12.06 -10.12 -17.43
CA TYR A 4 11.84 -9.93 -15.99
C TYR A 4 13.04 -9.29 -15.30
N ALA A 5 14.27 -9.67 -15.68
CA ALA A 5 15.49 -9.10 -15.11
C ALA A 5 15.65 -7.62 -15.47
N GLN A 6 15.39 -7.25 -16.74
CA GLN A 6 15.46 -5.86 -17.19
C GLN A 6 14.45 -4.93 -16.47
N ILE A 7 13.24 -5.43 -16.24
CA ILE A 7 12.19 -4.66 -15.51
C ILE A 7 12.62 -4.45 -14.06
N THR A 8 13.21 -5.45 -13.41
CA THR A 8 13.67 -5.34 -12.01
C THR A 8 14.93 -4.49 -11.83
N GLU A 9 15.76 -4.34 -12.86
CA GLU A 9 16.97 -3.50 -12.80
C GLU A 9 16.66 -2.01 -12.97
N LYS A 10 15.66 -1.67 -13.80
CA LYS A 10 15.26 -0.27 -14.02
C LYS A 10 14.17 0.16 -13.04
N LYS A 11 14.57 0.82 -11.95
CA LYS A 11 13.65 1.36 -10.90
C LYS A 11 12.47 2.16 -11.48
N SER A 12 12.70 2.95 -12.53
CA SER A 12 11.66 3.75 -13.20
C SER A 12 10.64 2.89 -13.96
N THR A 13 11.08 1.83 -14.64
CA THR A 13 10.19 0.88 -15.33
C THR A 13 9.39 0.07 -14.31
N LEU A 14 10.02 -0.37 -13.22
CA LEU A 14 9.33 -1.07 -12.14
C LEU A 14 8.25 -0.19 -11.49
N PHE A 15 8.54 1.09 -11.23
CA PHE A 15 7.55 2.04 -10.70
C PHE A 15 6.35 2.19 -11.63
N SER A 16 6.61 2.37 -12.94
CA SER A 16 5.55 2.49 -13.93
C SER A 16 4.67 1.24 -14.03
N VAL A 17 5.27 0.05 -14.02
CA VAL A 17 4.52 -1.22 -14.04
C VAL A 17 3.64 -1.37 -12.80
N VAL A 18 4.17 -1.03 -11.61
CA VAL A 18 3.40 -1.05 -10.35
C VAL A 18 2.22 -0.08 -10.42
N ILE A 19 2.44 1.13 -10.92
CA ILE A 19 1.36 2.12 -11.11
C ILE A 19 0.26 1.53 -11.99
N PHE A 20 0.59 1.05 -13.19
CA PHE A 20 -0.42 0.53 -14.12
C PHE A 20 -1.14 -0.70 -13.57
N ALA A 21 -0.45 -1.58 -12.83
CA ALA A 21 -1.07 -2.74 -12.20
C ALA A 21 -2.05 -2.34 -11.09
N VAL A 22 -1.63 -1.46 -10.17
CA VAL A 22 -2.47 -1.01 -9.06
C VAL A 22 -3.66 -0.23 -9.58
N ILE A 23 -3.43 0.73 -10.49
CA ILE A 23 -4.50 1.48 -11.14
C ILE A 23 -5.46 0.52 -11.86
N GLY A 24 -4.95 -0.43 -12.64
CA GLY A 24 -5.78 -1.40 -13.36
C GLY A 24 -6.72 -2.22 -12.46
N ILE A 25 -6.22 -2.65 -11.28
CA ILE A 25 -7.01 -3.41 -10.30
C ILE A 25 -8.05 -2.50 -9.61
N LEU A 26 -7.69 -1.27 -9.27
CA LEU A 26 -8.55 -0.36 -8.50
C LEU A 26 -9.57 0.40 -9.37
N ILE A 27 -9.35 0.53 -10.68
CA ILE A 27 -10.22 1.30 -11.59
C ILE A 27 -11.67 0.82 -11.53
N ALA A 28 -11.90 -0.49 -11.69
CA ALA A 28 -13.25 -1.03 -11.91
C ALA A 28 -14.14 -1.01 -10.66
N PRO A 29 -13.69 -1.46 -9.46
CA PRO A 29 -14.55 -1.51 -8.29
C PRO A 29 -14.62 -0.19 -7.51
N ILE A 30 -13.58 0.64 -7.54
CA ILE A 30 -13.41 1.73 -6.57
C ILE A 30 -13.41 3.10 -7.25
N ILE A 31 -12.65 3.28 -8.32
CA ILE A 31 -12.52 4.59 -8.97
C ILE A 31 -13.82 4.89 -9.74
N LEU A 32 -14.28 3.98 -10.60
CA LEU A 32 -15.43 4.21 -11.49
C LEU A 32 -16.73 4.66 -10.79
N PRO A 33 -17.19 4.01 -9.69
CA PRO A 33 -18.44 4.42 -9.02
C PRO A 33 -18.31 5.74 -8.22
N ASN A 34 -17.09 6.13 -7.83
CA ASN A 34 -16.86 7.24 -6.91
C ASN A 34 -16.33 8.52 -7.58
N LEU A 35 -16.09 8.50 -8.90
CA LEU A 35 -15.68 9.68 -9.68
C LEU A 35 -16.71 10.83 -9.66
N PHE A 36 -17.98 10.53 -9.36
CA PHE A 36 -19.08 11.51 -9.44
C PHE A 36 -19.57 12.03 -8.07
N HIS A 37 -18.98 11.59 -6.96
CA HIS A 37 -19.32 12.03 -5.60
C HIS A 37 -18.27 13.03 -5.08
N GLY A 38 -18.43 14.31 -5.41
CA GLY A 38 -17.38 15.34 -5.33
C GLY A 38 -16.63 15.49 -4.00
N ALA A 39 -17.25 15.24 -2.84
CA ALA A 39 -16.58 15.37 -1.54
C ALA A 39 -15.66 14.18 -1.19
N HIS A 40 -15.90 12.99 -1.75
CA HIS A 40 -15.10 11.79 -1.47
C HIS A 40 -13.98 11.57 -2.50
N THR A 41 -14.04 12.23 -3.66
CA THR A 41 -13.09 12.02 -4.75
C THR A 41 -11.64 12.34 -4.36
N LEU A 42 -11.40 13.42 -3.61
CA LEU A 42 -10.06 13.77 -3.15
C LEU A 42 -9.50 12.76 -2.14
N HIS A 43 -10.33 12.28 -1.22
CA HIS A 43 -9.92 11.29 -0.22
C HIS A 43 -9.49 9.99 -0.90
N ILE A 44 -10.30 9.49 -1.84
CA ILE A 44 -10.01 8.28 -2.63
C ILE A 44 -8.75 8.45 -3.46
N MET A 45 -8.54 9.62 -4.08
CA MET A 45 -7.31 9.88 -4.84
C MET A 45 -6.06 9.81 -3.96
N LEU A 46 -6.13 10.34 -2.74
CA LEU A 46 -5.03 10.27 -1.77
C LEU A 46 -4.77 8.82 -1.33
N GLN A 47 -5.82 8.04 -1.03
CA GLN A 47 -5.70 6.62 -0.68
C GLN A 47 -5.10 5.81 -1.82
N VAL A 48 -5.57 5.99 -3.06
CA VAL A 48 -5.02 5.31 -4.25
C VAL A 48 -3.55 5.68 -4.45
N GLY A 49 -3.19 6.96 -4.30
CA GLY A 49 -1.79 7.40 -4.34
C GLY A 49 -0.94 6.76 -3.24
N GLY A 50 -1.48 6.65 -2.03
CA GLY A 50 -0.89 5.97 -0.88
C GLY A 50 -0.60 4.50 -1.18
N VAL A 51 -1.60 3.75 -1.67
CA VAL A 51 -1.47 2.34 -2.07
C VAL A 51 -0.40 2.17 -3.15
N ILE A 52 -0.39 2.99 -4.19
CA ILE A 52 0.63 2.92 -5.25
C ILE A 52 2.04 3.06 -4.66
N ALA A 53 2.27 4.08 -3.82
CA ALA A 53 3.55 4.30 -3.17
C ALA A 53 3.92 3.13 -2.25
N ALA A 54 2.96 2.64 -1.47
CA ALA A 54 3.13 1.53 -0.56
C ALA A 54 3.53 0.23 -1.27
N VAL A 55 2.82 -0.13 -2.34
CA VAL A 55 3.09 -1.31 -3.17
C VAL A 55 4.47 -1.18 -3.80
N PHE A 56 4.82 -0.01 -4.33
CA PHE A 56 6.14 0.21 -4.90
C PHE A 56 7.26 0.01 -3.87
N LEU A 57 7.15 0.63 -2.69
CA LEU A 57 8.14 0.51 -1.63
C LEU A 57 8.21 -0.91 -1.07
N THR A 58 7.08 -1.61 -1.02
CA THR A 58 7.00 -3.04 -0.66
C THR A 58 7.79 -3.88 -1.68
N VAL A 59 7.56 -3.71 -2.98
CA VAL A 59 8.29 -4.47 -4.02
C VAL A 59 9.79 -4.15 -3.99
N VAL A 60 10.17 -2.87 -3.88
CA VAL A 60 11.58 -2.47 -3.83
C VAL A 60 12.27 -3.02 -2.58
N SER A 61 11.61 -2.97 -1.41
CA SER A 61 12.15 -3.54 -0.18
C SER A 61 12.25 -5.07 -0.25
N SER A 62 11.30 -5.77 -0.88
CA SER A 62 11.40 -7.22 -1.15
C SER A 62 12.60 -7.56 -2.04
N ILE A 63 12.77 -6.85 -3.16
CA ILE A 63 13.90 -7.09 -4.09
C ILE A 63 15.23 -6.80 -3.40
N ALA A 64 15.31 -5.69 -2.66
CA ALA A 64 16.50 -5.33 -1.91
C ALA A 64 16.81 -6.36 -0.80
N TYR A 65 15.78 -6.86 -0.11
CA TYR A 65 15.93 -7.88 0.92
C TYR A 65 16.47 -9.20 0.35
N ILE A 66 16.01 -9.62 -0.83
CA ILE A 66 16.54 -10.82 -1.49
C ILE A 66 18.05 -10.69 -1.79
N LYS A 67 18.51 -9.48 -2.15
CA LYS A 67 19.91 -9.21 -2.49
C LYS A 67 20.82 -9.00 -1.27
N LEU A 68 20.35 -8.26 -0.27
CA LEU A 68 21.17 -7.80 0.87
C LEU A 68 20.90 -8.57 2.17
N ARG A 69 19.72 -9.18 2.31
CA ARG A 69 19.28 -9.98 3.48
C ARG A 69 19.34 -9.25 4.82
N THR A 70 19.28 -7.91 4.85
CA THR A 70 19.26 -7.13 6.09
C THR A 70 17.89 -7.15 6.76
N LYS A 71 17.85 -7.15 8.09
CA LYS A 71 16.60 -7.15 8.86
C LYS A 71 15.91 -5.79 8.76
N ARG A 72 16.66 -4.70 8.58
CA ARG A 72 16.13 -3.38 8.23
C ARG A 72 15.16 -3.44 7.05
N LEU A 73 15.56 -4.05 5.93
CA LEU A 73 14.73 -4.13 4.72
C LEU A 73 13.49 -5.02 4.93
N MET A 74 13.61 -6.08 5.73
CA MET A 74 12.47 -6.91 6.10
C MET A 74 11.42 -6.14 6.91
N LEU A 75 11.86 -5.35 7.90
CA LEU A 75 10.96 -4.51 8.69
C LEU A 75 10.29 -3.44 7.82
N THR A 76 11.02 -2.83 6.89
CA THR A 76 10.47 -1.89 5.91
C THR A 76 9.39 -2.54 5.03
N PHE A 77 9.61 -3.76 4.56
CA PHE A 77 8.62 -4.53 3.81
C PHE A 77 7.35 -4.79 4.63
N ILE A 78 7.50 -5.23 5.89
CA ILE A 78 6.36 -5.51 6.78
C ILE A 78 5.59 -4.21 7.06
N ALA A 79 6.29 -3.11 7.33
CA ALA A 79 5.66 -1.81 7.57
C ALA A 79 4.81 -1.36 6.38
N PHE A 80 5.36 -1.38 5.15
CA PHE A 80 4.58 -0.98 3.98
C PHE A 80 3.46 -1.98 3.64
N SER A 81 3.61 -3.26 4.01
CA SER A 81 2.51 -4.24 3.89
C SER A 81 1.34 -3.90 4.83
N PHE A 82 1.62 -3.47 6.07
CA PHE A 82 0.59 -2.97 6.99
C PHE A 82 -0.09 -1.71 6.44
N PHE A 83 0.67 -0.81 5.83
CA PHE A 83 0.11 0.38 5.18
C PHE A 83 -0.83 0.02 4.03
N ILE A 84 -0.46 -0.94 3.16
CA ILE A 84 -1.34 -1.43 2.09
C ILE A 84 -2.64 -2.00 2.67
N ALA A 85 -2.56 -2.76 3.77
CA ALA A 85 -3.74 -3.33 4.42
C ALA A 85 -4.66 -2.24 5.00
N ALA A 86 -4.10 -1.24 5.67
CA ALA A 86 -4.85 -0.08 6.17
C ALA A 86 -5.58 0.66 5.05
N GLU A 87 -4.85 1.03 4.00
CA GLU A 87 -5.43 1.73 2.85
C GLU A 87 -6.51 0.90 2.12
N THR A 88 -6.32 -0.42 2.02
CA THR A 88 -7.33 -1.31 1.44
C THR A 88 -8.62 -1.31 2.28
N ILE A 89 -8.50 -1.33 3.60
CA ILE A 89 -9.64 -1.23 4.52
C ILE A 89 -10.36 0.11 4.35
N SER A 90 -9.60 1.20 4.26
CA SER A 90 -10.12 2.55 4.02
C SER A 90 -10.90 2.63 2.70
N LEU A 91 -10.34 2.08 1.62
CA LEU A 91 -11.02 2.02 0.33
C LEU A 91 -12.30 1.17 0.35
N ILE A 92 -12.33 0.08 1.13
CA ILE A 92 -13.54 -0.72 1.32
C ILE A 92 -14.61 0.07 2.05
N ASP A 93 -14.25 0.77 3.14
CA ASP A 93 -15.18 1.58 3.94
C ASP A 93 -15.81 2.72 3.12
N VAL A 94 -15.00 3.39 2.29
CA VAL A 94 -15.48 4.45 1.40
C VAL A 94 -16.37 3.91 0.28
N THR A 95 -16.08 2.71 -0.24
CA THR A 95 -16.84 2.13 -1.36
C THR A 95 -18.16 1.51 -0.91
N TRP A 96 -18.18 0.86 0.26
CA TRP A 96 -19.37 0.29 0.87
C TRP A 96 -19.53 0.79 2.30
N PRO A 97 -19.96 2.05 2.46
CA PRO A 97 -20.24 2.58 3.78
C PRO A 97 -21.37 1.74 4.41
N PHE A 98 -21.21 1.36 5.67
CA PHE A 98 -22.16 0.63 6.52
C PHE A 98 -22.31 -0.90 6.32
N THR A 99 -21.59 -1.55 5.41
CA THR A 99 -21.74 -3.01 5.20
C THR A 99 -20.90 -3.88 6.13
N PHE A 100 -19.81 -3.33 6.67
CA PHE A 100 -18.80 -4.12 7.37
C PHE A 100 -18.53 -3.55 8.78
N TYR A 101 -19.33 -3.99 9.75
CA TYR A 101 -19.08 -3.74 11.18
C TYR A 101 -18.62 -5.04 11.83
N LEU A 102 -17.42 -5.05 12.42
CA LEU A 102 -16.90 -6.19 13.18
C LEU A 102 -17.29 -6.04 14.65
N GLY A 103 -18.59 -6.17 14.94
CA GLY A 103 -19.12 -6.04 16.30
C GLY A 103 -19.01 -4.60 16.83
N GLN A 104 -18.20 -4.39 17.88
CA GLN A 104 -18.00 -3.06 18.50
C GLN A 104 -16.86 -2.24 17.88
N ILE A 105 -16.07 -2.83 16.98
CA ILE A 105 -14.94 -2.14 16.34
C ILE A 105 -15.33 -1.82 14.89
N SER A 106 -15.19 -0.55 14.53
CA SER A 106 -15.43 -0.03 13.19
C SER A 106 -14.22 -0.25 12.27
N LEU A 107 -14.44 -0.36 10.96
CA LEU A 107 -13.36 -0.46 9.96
C LEU A 107 -12.33 0.68 10.08
N PRO A 108 -12.74 1.95 10.27
CA PRO A 108 -11.79 3.05 10.47
C PRO A 108 -10.89 2.86 11.70
N GLU A 109 -11.40 2.29 12.80
CA GLU A 109 -10.55 2.03 13.98
C GLU A 109 -9.48 0.98 13.69
N ILE A 110 -9.83 -0.08 12.93
CA ILE A 110 -8.86 -1.09 12.50
C ILE A 110 -7.80 -0.49 11.58
N GLU A 111 -8.21 0.38 10.64
CA GLU A 111 -7.28 1.14 9.79
C GLU A 111 -6.28 1.92 10.65
N HIS A 112 -6.76 2.68 11.64
CA HIS A 112 -5.89 3.47 12.52
C HIS A 112 -4.92 2.57 13.30
N MET A 113 -5.37 1.43 13.82
CA MET A 113 -4.50 0.47 14.51
C MET A 113 -3.40 -0.07 13.59
N LEU A 114 -3.72 -0.36 12.33
CA LEU A 114 -2.73 -0.80 11.34
C LEU A 114 -1.73 0.30 11.00
N ILE A 115 -2.17 1.55 10.87
CA ILE A 115 -1.28 2.69 10.64
C ILE A 115 -0.33 2.89 11.83
N ILE A 116 -0.83 2.79 13.07
CA ILE A 116 0.01 2.86 14.28
C ILE A 116 1.03 1.72 14.30
N GLY A 117 0.59 0.49 13.99
CA GLY A 117 1.48 -0.66 13.88
C GLY A 117 2.55 -0.47 12.81
N MET A 118 2.17 0.03 11.64
CA MET A 118 3.08 0.38 10.56
C MET A 118 4.12 1.39 11.03
N LEU A 119 3.70 2.49 11.66
CA LEU A 119 4.61 3.53 12.17
C LEU A 119 5.60 2.96 13.18
N GLY A 120 5.15 2.10 14.10
CA GLY A 120 6.01 1.44 15.07
C GLY A 120 7.07 0.57 14.39
N ILE A 121 6.67 -0.31 13.47
CA ILE A 121 7.57 -1.21 12.73
C ILE A 121 8.53 -0.41 11.85
N PHE A 122 8.03 0.64 11.18
CA PHE A 122 8.83 1.50 10.32
C PHE A 122 9.90 2.26 11.11
N THR A 123 9.54 2.75 12.29
CA THR A 123 10.47 3.42 13.21
C THR A 123 11.56 2.46 13.66
N LEU A 124 11.22 1.21 14.01
CA LEU A 124 12.20 0.17 14.31
C LEU A 124 13.13 -0.14 13.13
N ALA A 125 12.61 -0.08 11.90
CA ALA A 125 13.42 -0.26 10.70
C ALA A 125 14.44 0.89 10.51
N ILE A 126 14.04 2.14 10.79
CA ILE A 126 14.91 3.32 10.63
C ILE A 126 16.08 3.30 11.63
N PHE A 127 15.82 2.98 12.89
CA PHE A 127 16.86 2.97 13.92
C PHE A 127 17.76 1.74 13.88
N ARG A 128 17.48 0.79 13.00
CA ARG A 128 18.30 -0.41 12.87
C ARG A 128 19.57 -0.11 12.07
N ASN A 129 20.70 -0.55 12.63
CA ASN A 129 22.05 -0.22 12.15
C ASN A 129 22.78 -1.43 11.54
N ASP A 130 22.01 -2.41 11.05
CA ASP A 130 22.50 -3.58 10.33
C ASP A 130 22.67 -3.35 8.82
#